data_AF-A0A7Y5GXR6-F1
#
_entry.id   AF-A0A7Y5GXR6-F1
#
_cell.length_a   1.000
_cell.length_b   1.000
_cell.length_c   1.000
_cell.angle_alpha   90.00
_cell.angle_beta   90.00
_cell.angle_gamma   90.00
#
_symmetry.space_group_name_H-M   'P 1'
#
loop_
_entity.id
_entity.type
_entity.pdbx_description
1 polymer ?
#
loop_
_entity_poly.entity_id
_entity_poly.type
_entity_poly.pdbx_seq_one_letter_code
_entity_poly.pdbx_strand_id
1 'polypeptide(L)'
;TCNDNNQCTTDTCTAAAGCVFTNNTNTCNDNNACTSGDKCANGLCSGTTITCNDSNICTNDTCTPSAGCVFTNNTNPCNDNNACSSGDVCVNGTCKGNEIVCNDGNPCTNDSCNTSTGCVTTNNTANCNDNNLCTTGDKCANGQCSGTAVVCNDNNPCTNDSCSTSSGSCVFSPNSSATCSDGNLCTTSDKCTNGQCVGTPVVCNDLDPCTVDSCSPNTGGCIATFNTTDPDCSPKTYTQIQTIVFGNTCSGCHGVQPSDPGDCNSFCDGGKCFAFNCSPLTCGTSVKGNTGLEECEPGSGVFMSTAECLYQRAVRGFPSVMPPDWSGIVLTTQEKKAISGWWHSIKDANAANWCPAPPQISYSQQVQPIWNKWCTNCHGVQGGLNLSSAVSYNNLVNVNSTCNSLVKRVTPGNTAASMLWRKIANTSDKCGSAMPLVPGGLISASPSEAALVEQWILQGALKN
;
A
#
# COMPACT_ATOMS: atom_id res chain seq x y z
N THR A 1 91.16 35.15 88.17
CA THR A 1 90.13 35.70 87.25
C THR A 1 88.78 35.34 87.80
N CYS A 2 87.81 36.25 87.75
CA CYS A 2 86.45 36.02 88.21
C CYS A 2 85.54 35.94 86.99
N ASN A 3 85.44 34.75 86.41
CA ASN A 3 84.63 34.48 85.22
C ASN A 3 84.03 33.08 85.36
N ASP A 4 82.70 32.96 85.40
CA ASP A 4 82.00 31.67 85.49
C ASP A 4 81.62 31.08 84.12
N ASN A 5 81.95 31.78 83.04
CA ASN A 5 81.61 31.47 81.64
C ASN A 5 80.10 31.40 81.36
N ASN A 6 79.25 31.89 82.26
CA ASN A 6 77.82 32.02 82.01
C ASN A 6 77.53 33.40 81.40
N GLN A 7 77.02 33.42 80.16
CA GLN A 7 76.71 34.67 79.45
C GLN A 7 75.58 35.47 80.13
N CYS A 8 74.80 34.82 81.01
CA CYS A 8 73.67 35.41 81.72
C CYS A 8 73.97 35.93 83.12
N THR A 9 75.25 35.97 83.50
CA THR A 9 75.74 36.61 84.71
C THR A 9 76.68 37.76 84.35
N THR A 10 76.66 38.79 85.18
CA THR A 10 77.66 39.87 85.16
C THR A 10 78.61 39.61 86.32
N ASP A 11 79.87 39.38 85.97
CA ASP A 11 80.86 38.85 86.90
C ASP A 11 81.67 39.99 87.52
N THR A 12 81.60 40.10 88.84
CA THR A 12 82.27 41.16 89.59
C THR A 12 83.07 40.58 90.74
N CYS A 13 84.32 41.05 90.90
CA CYS A 13 85.17 40.68 92.03
C CYS A 13 85.12 41.78 93.08
N THR A 14 84.62 41.45 94.27
CA THR A 14 84.54 42.41 95.38
C THR A 14 85.44 41.98 96.53
N ALA A 15 86.07 42.95 97.20
CA ALA A 15 86.95 42.68 98.34
C ALA A 15 86.22 42.03 99.54
N ALA A 16 84.88 42.10 99.59
CA ALA A 16 84.06 41.60 100.70
C ALA A 16 83.50 40.18 100.49
N ALA A 17 83.06 39.84 99.27
CA ALA A 17 82.39 38.56 99.00
C ALA A 17 83.18 37.66 98.03
N GLY A 18 84.36 38.11 97.56
CA GLY A 18 85.07 37.44 96.49
C GLY A 18 84.31 37.57 95.16
N CYS A 19 84.13 36.46 94.46
CA CYS A 19 83.40 36.44 93.19
C CYS A 19 81.89 36.53 93.37
N VAL A 20 81.28 37.53 92.72
CA VAL A 20 79.83 37.74 92.72
C VAL A 20 79.32 37.71 91.27
N PHE A 21 78.36 36.83 91.01
CA PHE A 21 77.74 36.60 89.70
C PHE A 21 76.28 37.07 89.76
N THR A 22 75.96 38.18 89.08
CA THR A 22 74.60 38.77 89.13
C THR A 22 73.87 38.52 87.81
N ASN A 23 72.68 37.93 87.86
CA ASN A 23 71.86 37.67 86.67
C ASN A 23 71.63 38.96 85.87
N ASN A 24 71.92 38.93 84.56
CA ASN A 24 71.69 40.05 83.65
C ASN A 24 70.52 39.75 82.69
N THR A 25 70.17 40.72 81.85
CA THR A 25 69.09 40.60 80.84
C THR A 25 69.60 40.83 79.41
N ASN A 26 70.88 40.57 79.17
CA ASN A 26 71.49 40.79 77.88
C ASN A 26 70.99 39.75 76.85
N THR A 27 71.25 40.00 75.57
CA THR A 27 71.14 38.96 74.55
C THR A 27 72.18 37.89 74.82
N CYS A 28 71.79 36.63 74.62
CA CYS A 28 72.67 35.47 74.76
C CYS A 28 72.38 34.50 73.60
N ASN A 29 73.02 33.33 73.59
CA ASN A 29 72.70 32.24 72.67
C ASN A 29 72.54 30.95 73.48
N ASP A 30 71.37 30.34 73.44
CA ASP A 30 71.07 29.10 74.20
C ASP A 30 71.58 27.83 73.47
N ASN A 31 72.27 28.02 72.34
CA ASN A 31 72.76 27.01 71.40
C ASN A 31 71.68 26.08 70.85
N ASN A 32 70.41 26.48 70.95
CA ASN A 32 69.30 25.77 70.38
C ASN A 32 68.87 26.49 69.10
N ALA A 33 69.14 25.87 67.96
CA ALA A 33 68.74 26.42 66.65
C ALA A 33 67.21 26.47 66.45
N CYS A 34 66.41 25.96 67.41
CA CYS A 34 64.96 26.00 67.44
C CYS A 34 64.38 27.15 68.26
N THR A 35 65.21 28.04 68.75
CA THR A 35 64.81 29.22 69.50
C THR A 35 65.32 30.47 68.79
N SER A 36 64.58 31.56 68.95
CA SER A 36 64.96 32.87 68.43
C SER A 36 64.73 33.95 69.47
N GLY A 37 65.51 35.03 69.38
CA GLY A 37 65.40 36.15 70.31
C GLY A 37 65.89 35.81 71.71
N ASP A 38 66.88 34.93 71.82
CA ASP A 38 67.48 34.45 73.07
C ASP A 38 67.93 35.60 73.98
N LYS A 39 67.42 35.59 75.21
CA LYS A 39 67.73 36.60 76.23
C LYS A 39 67.94 35.94 77.58
N CYS A 40 68.78 36.58 78.37
CA CYS A 40 69.03 36.17 79.74
C CYS A 40 67.83 36.50 80.64
N ALA A 41 67.38 35.49 81.37
CA ALA A 41 66.38 35.65 82.42
C ALA A 41 66.72 34.69 83.57
N ASN A 42 66.80 35.22 84.79
CA ASN A 42 67.11 34.44 86.00
C ASN A 42 68.39 33.58 85.90
N GLY A 43 69.41 34.06 85.17
CA GLY A 43 70.69 33.37 85.04
C GLY A 43 70.71 32.26 83.99
N LEU A 44 69.62 32.07 83.25
CA LEU A 44 69.48 31.12 82.14
C LEU A 44 69.33 31.87 80.81
N CYS A 45 69.97 31.35 79.77
CA CYS A 45 69.72 31.79 78.41
C CYS A 45 68.59 30.95 77.80
N SER A 46 67.55 31.60 77.28
CA SER A 46 66.44 30.93 76.60
C SER A 46 65.85 31.87 75.55
N GLY A 47 65.49 31.32 74.38
CA GLY A 47 64.69 32.02 73.38
C GLY A 47 63.24 31.56 73.28
N THR A 48 62.52 32.15 72.33
CA THR A 48 61.17 31.73 71.95
C THR A 48 61.26 30.65 70.87
N THR A 49 60.51 29.56 71.04
CA THR A 49 60.51 28.44 70.07
C THR A 49 60.06 28.91 68.69
N ILE A 50 60.84 28.60 67.67
CA ILE A 50 60.46 28.81 66.26
C ILE A 50 59.52 27.69 65.80
N THR A 51 58.64 28.00 64.86
CA THR A 51 57.82 27.00 64.17
C THR A 51 58.47 26.65 62.85
N CYS A 52 58.84 25.38 62.67
CA CYS A 52 59.28 24.86 61.39
C CYS A 52 58.03 24.41 60.62
N ASN A 53 57.69 25.14 59.57
CA ASN A 53 56.62 24.78 58.64
C ASN A 53 57.06 25.19 57.23
N ASP A 54 57.35 24.23 56.36
CA ASP A 54 57.72 24.51 54.96
C ASP A 54 56.50 24.53 54.02
N SER A 55 55.30 24.33 54.56
CA SER A 55 54.03 24.22 53.83
C SER A 55 53.97 23.07 52.83
N ASN A 56 54.90 22.10 52.91
CA ASN A 56 54.87 20.89 52.11
C ASN A 56 54.20 19.75 52.88
N ILE A 57 53.04 19.32 52.43
CA ILE A 57 52.31 18.19 53.05
C ILE A 57 53.10 16.87 53.01
N CYS A 58 54.08 16.77 52.11
CA CYS A 58 54.91 15.58 51.93
C CYS A 58 56.19 15.56 52.78
N THR A 59 56.32 16.49 53.72
CA THR A 59 57.37 16.49 54.72
C THR A 59 56.78 16.41 56.13
N ASN A 60 57.54 15.80 57.03
CA ASN A 60 57.33 15.91 58.46
C ASN A 60 58.28 16.98 58.98
N ASP A 61 57.71 18.05 59.53
CA ASP A 61 58.45 19.22 59.91
C ASP A 61 58.84 19.12 61.38
N THR A 62 60.14 19.08 61.61
CA THR A 62 60.71 18.94 62.96
C THR A 62 61.75 20.00 63.18
N CYS A 63 61.93 20.40 64.44
CA CYS A 63 63.05 21.25 64.80
C CYS A 63 64.01 20.48 65.70
N THR A 64 65.27 20.44 65.29
CA THR A 64 66.34 19.80 66.06
C THR A 64 67.27 20.87 66.64
N PRO A 65 67.58 20.85 67.95
CA PRO A 65 68.40 21.89 68.55
C PRO A 65 69.77 22.11 67.90
N SER A 66 70.33 21.07 67.27
CA SER A 66 71.64 21.13 66.61
C SER A 66 71.61 21.58 65.15
N ALA A 67 70.51 21.36 64.42
CA ALA A 67 70.44 21.66 62.98
C ALA A 67 69.33 22.65 62.60
N GLY A 68 68.50 23.06 63.56
CA GLY A 68 67.33 23.91 63.31
C GLY A 68 66.21 23.12 62.64
N CYS A 69 65.52 23.73 61.70
CA CYS A 69 64.42 23.10 60.97
C CYS A 69 64.92 21.96 60.07
N VAL A 70 64.29 20.80 60.20
CA VAL A 70 64.54 19.57 59.43
C VAL A 70 63.22 19.08 58.85
N PHE A 71 63.17 18.93 57.53
CA PHE A 71 62.00 18.52 56.76
C PHE A 71 62.24 17.13 56.17
N THR A 72 61.58 16.10 56.69
CA THR A 72 61.80 14.71 56.27
C THR A 72 60.67 14.22 55.39
N ASN A 73 60.96 13.76 54.17
CA ASN A 73 59.96 13.20 53.26
C ASN A 73 59.14 12.09 53.93
N ASN A 74 57.82 12.17 53.81
CA ASN A 74 56.88 11.14 54.28
C ASN A 74 56.23 10.40 53.09
N THR A 75 55.38 9.43 53.39
CA THR A 75 54.63 8.61 52.41
C THR A 75 53.12 8.70 52.62
N ASN A 76 52.65 9.77 53.27
CA ASN A 76 51.25 9.94 53.61
C ASN A 76 50.41 10.24 52.36
N PRO A 77 49.07 10.03 52.42
CA PRO A 77 48.16 10.54 51.41
C PRO A 77 48.28 12.05 51.27
N CYS A 78 48.20 12.54 50.05
CA CYS A 78 48.24 13.95 49.72
C CYS A 78 47.27 14.24 48.56
N ASN A 79 47.30 15.45 48.02
CA ASN A 79 46.53 15.80 46.82
C ASN A 79 47.45 16.60 45.88
N ASP A 80 47.68 16.11 44.67
CA ASP A 80 48.55 16.74 43.67
C ASP A 80 47.82 17.80 42.83
N ASN A 81 46.54 18.05 43.14
CA ASN A 81 45.60 18.94 42.45
C ASN A 81 45.41 18.62 40.97
N ASN A 82 45.76 17.42 40.54
CA ASN A 82 45.54 16.95 39.19
C ASN A 82 44.35 15.97 39.19
N ALA A 83 43.25 16.40 38.59
CA ALA A 83 42.04 15.59 38.47
C ALA A 83 42.23 14.36 37.55
N CYS A 84 43.39 14.23 36.89
CA CYS A 84 43.80 13.09 36.09
C CYS A 84 44.67 12.09 36.85
N SER A 85 44.85 12.27 38.16
CA SER A 85 45.53 11.32 39.04
C SER A 85 44.56 10.76 40.08
N SER A 86 44.84 9.55 40.54
CA SER A 86 44.16 8.93 41.67
C SER A 86 45.14 8.23 42.60
N GLY A 87 44.78 8.15 43.88
CA GLY A 87 45.61 7.49 44.88
C GLY A 87 46.90 8.27 45.20
N ASP A 88 46.80 9.59 45.24
CA ASP A 88 47.91 10.51 45.48
C ASP A 88 48.61 10.24 46.80
N VAL A 89 49.91 9.98 46.72
CA VAL A 89 50.77 9.72 47.87
C VAL A 89 52.07 10.49 47.75
N CYS A 90 52.64 10.82 48.90
CA CYS A 90 53.93 11.46 48.96
C CYS A 90 55.05 10.51 48.53
N VAL A 91 55.79 10.91 47.51
CA VAL A 91 56.95 10.15 46.99
C VAL A 91 58.10 11.13 46.81
N ASN A 92 59.18 10.91 47.58
CA ASN A 92 60.38 11.75 47.54
C ASN A 92 60.10 13.25 47.73
N GLY A 93 59.18 13.60 48.63
CA GLY A 93 58.87 14.99 48.98
C GLY A 93 57.93 15.70 48.00
N THR A 94 57.37 14.98 47.02
CA THR A 94 56.36 15.50 46.08
C THR A 94 55.12 14.64 46.14
N CYS A 95 53.95 15.26 46.06
CA CYS A 95 52.69 14.53 45.93
C CYS A 95 52.52 14.02 44.49
N LYS A 96 52.27 12.72 44.32
CA LYS A 96 52.07 12.10 43.00
C LYS A 96 50.98 11.04 43.06
N GLY A 97 50.02 11.10 42.14
CA GLY A 97 49.05 10.02 41.90
C GLY A 97 49.35 9.13 40.70
N ASN A 98 48.52 8.11 40.52
CA ASN A 98 48.50 7.25 39.33
C ASN A 98 47.59 7.86 38.25
N GLU A 99 48.04 7.88 37.00
CA GLU A 99 47.29 8.42 35.87
C GLU A 99 45.96 7.67 35.65
N ILE A 100 44.87 8.43 35.49
CA ILE A 100 43.54 7.92 35.17
C ILE A 100 43.41 7.75 33.65
N VAL A 101 42.87 6.60 33.23
CA VAL A 101 42.53 6.34 31.82
C VAL A 101 41.08 6.75 31.56
N CYS A 102 40.88 7.73 30.68
CA CYS A 102 39.57 8.34 30.42
C CYS A 102 38.76 7.67 29.30
N ASN A 103 39.16 6.48 28.85
CA ASN A 103 38.50 5.78 27.75
C ASN A 103 37.07 5.36 28.13
N ASP A 104 36.06 5.90 27.44
CA ASP A 104 34.64 5.60 27.69
C ASP A 104 34.12 4.42 26.84
N GLY A 105 34.94 3.90 25.93
CA GLY A 105 34.62 2.80 25.03
C GLY A 105 33.71 3.19 23.86
N ASN A 106 33.38 4.48 23.69
CA ASN A 106 32.57 4.97 22.60
C ASN A 106 33.47 5.38 21.42
N PRO A 107 33.36 4.73 20.24
CA PRO A 107 34.17 5.10 19.08
C PRO A 107 33.86 6.51 18.53
N CYS A 108 32.74 7.10 18.95
CA CYS A 108 32.27 8.42 18.52
C CYS A 108 32.68 9.57 19.44
N THR A 109 33.53 9.31 20.41
CA THR A 109 34.15 10.30 21.28
C THR A 109 35.68 10.24 21.15
N ASN A 110 36.30 11.40 21.32
CA ASN A 110 37.73 11.50 21.60
C ASN A 110 37.87 11.77 23.09
N ASP A 111 38.56 10.86 23.76
CA ASP A 111 38.72 10.91 25.21
C ASP A 111 40.05 11.56 25.56
N SER A 112 40.00 12.47 26.52
CA SER A 112 41.19 13.13 27.05
C SER A 112 41.01 13.41 28.53
N CYS A 113 42.11 13.67 29.21
CA CYS A 113 42.06 14.09 30.59
C CYS A 113 42.49 15.54 30.72
N ASN A 114 41.62 16.35 31.31
CA ASN A 114 41.90 17.73 31.68
C ASN A 114 42.35 17.76 33.14
N THR A 115 43.56 18.25 33.41
CA THR A 115 44.16 18.23 34.75
C THR A 115 43.35 18.99 35.81
N SER A 116 42.46 19.90 35.41
CA SER A 116 41.61 20.67 36.33
C SER A 116 40.22 20.05 36.52
N THR A 117 39.66 19.40 35.49
CA THR A 117 38.25 18.92 35.51
C THR A 117 38.11 17.40 35.42
N GLY A 118 39.20 16.67 35.20
CA GLY A 118 39.24 15.22 35.04
C GLY A 118 38.93 14.79 33.61
N CYS A 119 38.34 13.60 33.47
CA CYS A 119 38.02 13.03 32.16
C CYS A 119 37.01 13.87 31.37
N VAL A 120 37.34 14.12 30.11
CA VAL A 120 36.50 14.87 29.17
C VAL A 120 36.42 14.11 27.84
N THR A 121 35.20 14.02 27.31
CA THR A 121 34.88 13.33 26.05
C THR A 121 34.37 14.35 25.04
N THR A 122 34.88 14.33 23.81
CA THR A 122 34.41 15.24 22.74
C THR A 122 33.89 14.44 21.55
N ASN A 123 32.66 14.71 21.12
CA ASN A 123 32.07 14.06 19.94
C ASN A 123 32.96 14.23 18.70
N ASN A 124 33.15 13.15 17.96
CA ASN A 124 33.91 13.14 16.71
C ASN A 124 33.00 12.80 15.50
N THR A 125 33.59 12.77 14.31
CA THR A 125 32.91 12.47 13.03
C THR A 125 33.55 11.29 12.30
N ALA A 126 34.25 10.42 13.04
CA ALA A 126 34.94 9.27 12.49
C ALA A 126 33.94 8.26 11.88
N ASN A 127 34.47 7.37 11.05
CA ASN A 127 33.72 6.17 10.66
C ASN A 127 33.57 5.27 11.88
N CYS A 128 32.43 4.61 11.99
CA CYS A 128 32.12 3.69 13.08
C CYS A 128 31.29 2.52 12.54
N ASN A 129 30.81 1.65 13.42
CA ASN A 129 29.90 0.56 13.08
C ASN A 129 28.75 0.58 14.09
N ASP A 130 27.52 0.78 13.63
CA ASP A 130 26.33 0.84 14.49
C ASP A 130 25.75 -0.58 14.78
N ASN A 131 26.41 -1.61 14.27
CA ASN A 131 26.06 -3.03 14.31
C ASN A 131 24.70 -3.36 13.67
N ASN A 132 24.15 -2.46 12.87
CA ASN A 132 22.94 -2.69 12.12
C ASN A 132 23.29 -3.02 10.67
N LEU A 133 23.08 -4.27 10.26
CA LEU A 133 23.34 -4.68 8.87
C LEU A 133 22.42 -4.00 7.85
N CYS A 134 21.36 -3.33 8.31
CA CYS A 134 20.42 -2.57 7.48
C CYS A 134 20.74 -1.07 7.40
N THR A 135 21.94 -0.67 7.82
CA THR A 135 22.51 0.66 7.59
C THR A 135 23.80 0.55 6.79
N THR A 136 24.13 1.63 6.08
CA THR A 136 25.38 1.75 5.32
C THR A 136 25.99 3.12 5.55
N GLY A 137 27.32 3.19 5.45
CA GLY A 137 28.04 4.45 5.59
C GLY A 137 28.00 5.01 7.02
N ASP A 138 28.04 4.13 8.01
CA ASP A 138 28.00 4.44 9.44
C ASP A 138 29.08 5.45 9.83
N LYS A 139 28.62 6.55 10.44
CA LYS A 139 29.48 7.64 10.91
C LYS A 139 29.01 8.16 12.24
N CYS A 140 29.98 8.69 12.96
CA CYS A 140 29.74 9.37 14.21
C CYS A 140 29.07 10.73 13.97
N ALA A 141 27.95 10.95 14.66
CA ALA A 141 27.27 12.23 14.72
C ALA A 141 26.71 12.40 16.14
N ASN A 142 26.99 13.55 16.77
CA ASN A 142 26.50 13.86 18.11
C ASN A 142 26.83 12.78 19.18
N GLY A 143 27.98 12.12 19.05
CA GLY A 143 28.43 11.09 20.00
C GLY A 143 27.77 9.72 19.79
N GLN A 144 26.99 9.53 18.73
CA GLN A 144 26.34 8.27 18.37
C GLN A 144 26.81 7.80 17.00
N CYS A 145 26.95 6.48 16.87
CA CYS A 145 27.19 5.85 15.59
C CYS A 145 25.87 5.55 14.89
N SER A 146 25.71 6.00 13.65
CA SER A 146 24.52 5.71 12.84
C SER A 146 24.86 5.74 11.35
N GLY A 147 24.23 4.86 10.57
CA GLY A 147 24.29 4.89 9.11
C GLY A 147 22.99 5.29 8.40
N THR A 148 23.04 5.23 7.07
CA THR A 148 21.89 5.44 6.19
C THR A 148 21.16 4.13 5.97
N ALA A 149 19.85 4.11 6.21
CA ALA A 149 19.04 2.91 6.05
C ALA A 149 19.07 2.34 4.61
N VAL A 150 19.21 1.02 4.49
CA VAL A 150 19.11 0.29 3.22
C VAL A 150 17.67 0.39 2.70
N VAL A 151 17.53 0.86 1.45
CA VAL A 151 16.24 0.96 0.77
C VAL A 151 15.96 -0.33 0.02
N CYS A 152 14.89 -1.03 0.39
CA CYS A 152 14.54 -2.34 -0.15
C CYS A 152 13.28 -2.33 -1.03
N ASN A 153 12.89 -1.22 -1.64
CA ASN A 153 11.68 -1.16 -2.45
C ASN A 153 11.87 -1.90 -3.80
N ASP A 154 11.10 -2.95 -4.09
CA ASP A 154 11.10 -3.66 -5.40
C ASP A 154 10.05 -3.14 -6.39
N ASN A 155 9.25 -2.15 -5.99
CA ASN A 155 8.10 -1.61 -6.72
C ASN A 155 6.97 -2.60 -6.96
N ASN A 156 6.92 -3.72 -6.24
CA ASN A 156 5.82 -4.66 -6.27
C ASN A 156 4.82 -4.32 -5.15
N PRO A 157 3.60 -3.84 -5.48
CA PRO A 157 2.60 -3.54 -4.45
C PRO A 157 2.12 -4.78 -3.68
N CYS A 158 2.42 -5.98 -4.17
CA CYS A 158 2.05 -7.24 -3.54
C CYS A 158 3.11 -7.82 -2.61
N THR A 159 4.15 -7.05 -2.26
CA THR A 159 5.16 -7.44 -1.27
C THR A 159 5.25 -6.41 -0.15
N ASN A 160 5.64 -6.91 1.02
CA ASN A 160 6.12 -6.07 2.11
C ASN A 160 7.65 -6.14 2.08
N ASP A 161 8.24 -4.97 1.87
CA ASP A 161 9.64 -4.81 1.60
C ASP A 161 10.38 -4.43 2.87
N SER A 162 11.41 -5.19 3.22
CA SER A 162 12.19 -4.92 4.42
C SER A 162 13.62 -5.36 4.24
N CYS A 163 14.52 -4.80 5.06
CA CYS A 163 15.87 -5.30 5.18
C CYS A 163 15.93 -6.32 6.33
N SER A 164 16.58 -7.45 6.08
CA SER A 164 16.82 -8.47 7.11
C SER A 164 17.95 -8.03 8.03
N THR A 165 17.64 -7.77 9.31
CA THR A 165 18.64 -7.37 10.33
C THR A 165 19.72 -8.43 10.56
N SER A 166 19.48 -9.69 10.19
CA SER A 166 20.45 -10.79 10.31
C SER A 166 21.42 -10.91 9.13
N SER A 167 21.08 -10.40 7.95
CA SER A 167 21.90 -10.57 6.74
C SER A 167 22.19 -9.27 6.00
N GLY A 168 21.56 -8.15 6.37
CA GLY A 168 21.64 -6.87 5.65
C GLY A 168 21.01 -6.90 4.25
N SER A 169 20.37 -8.01 3.88
CA SER A 169 19.81 -8.19 2.54
C SER A 169 18.33 -7.84 2.49
N CYS A 170 17.86 -7.36 1.35
CA CYS A 170 16.45 -7.09 1.12
C CYS A 170 15.64 -8.39 1.05
N VAL A 171 14.49 -8.38 1.71
CA VAL A 171 13.51 -9.47 1.74
C VAL A 171 12.13 -8.93 1.38
N PHE A 172 11.42 -9.68 0.54
CA PHE A 172 10.14 -9.30 -0.05
C PHE A 172 9.11 -10.35 0.32
N SER A 173 8.26 -10.05 1.31
CA SER A 173 7.28 -11.01 1.81
C SER A 173 5.92 -10.82 1.13
N PRO A 174 5.26 -11.87 0.60
CA PRO A 174 3.95 -11.75 -0.03
C PRO A 174 2.91 -11.04 0.86
N ASN A 175 2.25 -10.03 0.30
CA ASN A 175 1.15 -9.29 0.93
C ASN A 175 -0.13 -9.46 0.11
N SER A 176 -0.99 -10.39 0.53
CA SER A 176 -2.28 -10.65 -0.13
C SER A 176 -3.40 -9.66 0.24
N SER A 177 -3.14 -8.72 1.15
CA SER A 177 -4.12 -7.71 1.59
C SER A 177 -3.98 -6.37 0.85
N ALA A 178 -2.86 -6.18 0.15
CA ALA A 178 -2.62 -4.97 -0.63
C ALA A 178 -3.53 -4.91 -1.86
N THR A 179 -3.92 -3.69 -2.22
CA THR A 179 -4.55 -3.39 -3.51
C THR A 179 -3.48 -3.31 -4.59
N CYS A 180 -3.75 -3.85 -5.76
CA CYS A 180 -2.81 -3.81 -6.88
C CYS A 180 -3.55 -3.65 -8.21
N SER A 181 -2.79 -3.38 -9.27
CA SER A 181 -3.25 -3.58 -10.65
C SER A 181 -2.21 -4.35 -11.44
N ASP A 182 -2.65 -5.33 -12.23
CA ASP A 182 -1.77 -6.11 -13.10
C ASP A 182 -1.48 -5.39 -14.44
N GLY A 183 -2.07 -4.20 -14.63
CA GLY A 183 -1.94 -3.37 -15.83
C GLY A 183 -2.63 -3.93 -17.06
N ASN A 184 -3.31 -5.07 -16.95
CA ASN A 184 -4.00 -5.72 -18.05
C ASN A 184 -5.44 -5.22 -18.13
N LEU A 185 -5.77 -4.48 -19.19
CA LEU A 185 -7.13 -3.98 -19.41
C LEU A 185 -8.16 -5.10 -19.63
N CYS A 186 -7.70 -6.33 -19.94
CA CYS A 186 -8.53 -7.51 -20.13
C CYS A 186 -8.69 -8.36 -18.87
N THR A 187 -8.31 -7.83 -17.71
CA THR A 187 -8.63 -8.40 -16.41
C THR A 187 -9.40 -7.39 -15.56
N THR A 188 -10.12 -7.92 -14.57
CA THR A 188 -10.88 -7.12 -13.60
C THR A 188 -10.70 -7.71 -12.21
N SER A 189 -10.94 -6.90 -11.17
CA SER A 189 -10.85 -7.36 -9.78
C SER A 189 -9.45 -7.87 -9.39
N ASP A 190 -8.43 -7.10 -9.77
CA ASP A 190 -7.02 -7.37 -9.50
C ASP A 190 -6.78 -7.51 -7.99
N LYS A 191 -6.04 -8.56 -7.63
CA LYS A 191 -5.71 -8.85 -6.24
C LYS A 191 -4.33 -9.48 -6.11
N CYS A 192 -3.68 -9.22 -4.99
CA CYS A 192 -2.42 -9.85 -4.68
C CYS A 192 -2.61 -11.31 -4.29
N THR A 193 -1.97 -12.22 -5.03
CA THR A 193 -1.93 -13.65 -4.76
C THR A 193 -0.49 -14.12 -4.84
N ASN A 194 0.05 -14.70 -3.75
CA ASN A 194 1.42 -15.21 -3.68
C ASN A 194 2.50 -14.20 -4.14
N GLY A 195 2.35 -12.92 -3.80
CA GLY A 195 3.31 -11.88 -4.15
C GLY A 195 3.18 -11.35 -5.58
N GLN A 196 2.14 -11.76 -6.32
CA GLN A 196 1.88 -11.28 -7.68
C GLN A 196 0.50 -10.62 -7.74
N CYS A 197 0.40 -9.55 -8.53
CA CYS A 197 -0.90 -8.98 -8.85
C CYS A 197 -1.55 -9.79 -9.97
N VAL A 198 -2.74 -10.33 -9.71
CA VAL A 198 -3.48 -11.15 -10.67
C VAL A 198 -4.94 -10.69 -10.75
N GLY A 199 -5.40 -10.40 -11.96
CA GLY A 199 -6.80 -10.09 -12.23
C GLY A 199 -7.61 -11.27 -12.78
N THR A 200 -8.93 -11.10 -12.80
CA THR A 200 -9.91 -12.05 -13.35
C THR A 200 -10.17 -11.73 -14.82
N PRO A 201 -9.99 -12.66 -15.77
CA PRO A 201 -10.18 -12.39 -17.20
C PRO A 201 -11.58 -11.85 -17.54
N VAL A 202 -11.64 -10.84 -18.40
CA VAL A 202 -12.88 -10.35 -19.01
C VAL A 202 -13.45 -11.45 -19.91
N VAL A 203 -14.71 -11.80 -19.69
CA VAL A 203 -15.42 -12.78 -20.52
C VAL A 203 -16.09 -12.04 -21.67
N CYS A 204 -15.62 -12.30 -22.90
CA CYS A 204 -16.10 -11.62 -24.10
C CYS A 204 -17.04 -12.43 -24.98
N ASN A 205 -17.37 -13.66 -24.56
CA ASN A 205 -18.24 -14.53 -25.34
C ASN A 205 -19.62 -13.87 -25.56
N ASP A 206 -19.97 -13.60 -26.82
CA ASP A 206 -21.19 -12.91 -27.21
C ASP A 206 -22.32 -13.87 -27.64
N LEU A 207 -22.08 -15.17 -27.48
CA LEU A 207 -22.94 -16.30 -27.81
C LEU A 207 -23.14 -16.54 -29.31
N ASP A 208 -22.56 -15.74 -30.20
CA ASP A 208 -22.58 -16.01 -31.63
C ASP A 208 -21.54 -17.09 -31.98
N PRO A 209 -21.96 -18.28 -32.45
CA PRO A 209 -21.02 -19.33 -32.82
C PRO A 209 -20.18 -19.00 -34.07
N CYS A 210 -20.49 -17.90 -34.77
CA CYS A 210 -19.75 -17.41 -35.92
C CYS A 210 -18.81 -16.25 -35.63
N THR A 211 -18.66 -15.84 -34.37
CA THR A 211 -17.66 -14.84 -33.97
C THR A 211 -16.52 -15.51 -33.22
N VAL A 212 -15.33 -14.95 -33.38
CA VAL A 212 -14.20 -15.18 -32.48
C VAL A 212 -14.15 -14.01 -31.52
N ASP A 213 -14.46 -14.29 -30.27
CA ASP A 213 -14.53 -13.29 -29.22
C ASP A 213 -13.21 -13.18 -28.47
N SER A 214 -12.74 -11.96 -28.32
CA SER A 214 -11.55 -11.67 -27.53
C SER A 214 -11.68 -10.33 -26.84
N CYS A 215 -10.86 -10.12 -25.82
CA CYS A 215 -10.72 -8.80 -25.23
C CYS A 215 -9.59 -8.05 -25.94
N SER A 216 -9.84 -6.79 -26.29
CA SER A 216 -8.83 -5.90 -26.87
C SER A 216 -7.83 -5.46 -25.79
N PRO A 217 -6.53 -5.78 -25.93
CA PRO A 217 -5.52 -5.42 -24.94
C PRO A 217 -5.33 -3.90 -24.79
N ASN A 218 -5.74 -3.12 -25.80
CA ASN A 218 -5.58 -1.66 -25.81
C ASN A 218 -6.76 -0.91 -25.19
N THR A 219 -7.94 -1.55 -25.14
CA THR A 219 -9.16 -0.86 -24.69
C THR A 219 -9.86 -1.57 -23.54
N GLY A 220 -9.51 -2.83 -23.25
CA GLY A 220 -10.24 -3.67 -22.29
C GLY A 220 -11.65 -4.06 -22.74
N GLY A 221 -12.06 -3.60 -23.93
CA GLY A 221 -13.37 -3.88 -24.50
C GLY A 221 -13.40 -5.20 -25.25
N CYS A 222 -14.57 -5.85 -25.26
CA CYS A 222 -14.78 -7.06 -26.03
C CYS A 222 -14.89 -6.75 -27.52
N ILE A 223 -14.16 -7.53 -28.30
CA ILE A 223 -14.18 -7.51 -29.77
C ILE A 223 -14.65 -8.89 -30.25
N ALA A 224 -15.59 -8.88 -31.18
CA ALA A 224 -16.11 -10.06 -31.84
C ALA A 224 -15.76 -9.96 -33.32
N THR A 225 -14.98 -10.91 -33.84
CA THR A 225 -14.58 -10.93 -35.25
C THR A 225 -15.32 -12.05 -35.96
N PHE A 226 -16.06 -11.73 -37.02
CA PHE A 226 -16.80 -12.72 -37.78
C PHE A 226 -15.86 -13.73 -38.45
N ASN A 227 -16.13 -15.01 -38.27
CA ASN A 227 -15.34 -16.11 -38.79
C ASN A 227 -15.82 -16.52 -40.19
N THR A 228 -15.25 -15.88 -41.21
CA THR A 228 -15.56 -16.18 -42.61
C THR A 228 -14.96 -17.50 -43.11
N THR A 229 -14.10 -18.15 -42.32
CA THR A 229 -13.48 -19.44 -42.70
C THR A 229 -14.35 -20.64 -42.36
N ASP A 230 -15.35 -20.47 -41.49
CA ASP A 230 -16.33 -21.51 -41.18
C ASP A 230 -17.41 -21.57 -42.28
N PRO A 231 -17.54 -22.68 -43.03
CA PRO A 231 -18.54 -22.81 -44.10
C PRO A 231 -19.98 -22.69 -43.61
N ASP A 232 -20.28 -23.08 -42.37
CA ASP A 232 -21.62 -22.95 -41.80
C ASP A 232 -21.95 -21.47 -41.53
N CYS A 233 -20.93 -20.66 -41.22
CA CYS A 233 -21.01 -19.21 -41.04
C CYS A 233 -20.95 -18.42 -42.35
N SER A 234 -20.64 -19.06 -43.49
CA SER A 234 -20.61 -18.35 -44.77
C SER A 234 -21.95 -17.62 -45.06
N PRO A 235 -21.91 -16.49 -45.80
CA PRO A 235 -23.10 -15.75 -46.22
C PRO A 235 -24.22 -16.66 -46.75
N LYS A 236 -25.41 -16.55 -46.16
CA LYS A 236 -26.59 -17.30 -46.61
C LYS A 236 -27.60 -16.37 -47.29
N THR A 237 -28.40 -16.93 -48.18
CA THR A 237 -29.59 -16.29 -48.76
C THR A 237 -30.84 -16.66 -47.97
N TYR A 238 -31.91 -15.89 -48.14
CA TYR A 238 -33.19 -16.19 -47.51
C TYR A 238 -33.72 -17.59 -47.86
N THR A 239 -33.62 -18.02 -49.13
CA THR A 239 -34.04 -19.37 -49.55
C THR A 239 -33.22 -20.48 -48.89
N GLN A 240 -31.91 -20.25 -48.67
CA GLN A 240 -31.06 -21.19 -47.94
C GLN A 240 -31.48 -21.29 -46.47
N ILE A 241 -31.81 -20.16 -45.82
CA ILE A 241 -32.32 -20.15 -44.44
C ILE A 241 -33.69 -20.80 -44.31
N GLN A 242 -34.58 -20.58 -45.27
CA GLN A 242 -35.86 -21.28 -45.34
C GLN A 242 -35.68 -22.79 -45.38
N THR A 243 -34.65 -23.28 -46.05
CA THR A 243 -34.38 -24.72 -46.10
C THR A 243 -33.73 -25.24 -44.82
N ILE A 244 -32.68 -24.55 -44.35
CA ILE A 244 -31.84 -25.01 -43.23
C ILE A 244 -32.58 -24.92 -41.89
N VAL A 245 -33.28 -23.81 -41.65
CA VAL A 245 -33.88 -23.48 -40.35
C VAL A 245 -35.38 -23.78 -40.34
N PHE A 246 -36.11 -23.41 -41.41
CA PHE A 246 -37.57 -23.55 -41.44
C PHE A 246 -38.03 -24.90 -42.04
N GLY A 247 -37.28 -25.46 -42.99
CA GLY A 247 -37.64 -26.70 -43.69
C GLY A 247 -37.66 -27.93 -42.79
N ASN A 248 -36.73 -28.03 -41.83
CA ASN A 248 -36.64 -29.16 -40.90
C ASN A 248 -37.57 -29.02 -39.69
N THR A 249 -37.95 -27.80 -39.31
CA THR A 249 -38.68 -27.53 -38.07
C THR A 249 -40.19 -27.49 -38.27
N CYS A 250 -40.67 -27.26 -39.50
CA CYS A 250 -42.10 -27.15 -39.82
C CYS A 250 -42.74 -28.47 -40.30
N SER A 251 -41.95 -29.49 -40.63
CA SER A 251 -42.46 -30.77 -41.17
C SER A 251 -43.35 -31.56 -40.19
N GLY A 252 -43.30 -31.24 -38.89
CA GLY A 252 -44.11 -31.87 -37.84
C GLY A 252 -45.53 -31.32 -37.67
N CYS A 253 -45.86 -30.14 -38.23
CA CYS A 253 -47.17 -29.51 -38.05
C CYS A 253 -48.15 -29.76 -39.19
N HIS A 254 -47.66 -29.85 -40.43
CA HIS A 254 -48.50 -30.06 -41.59
C HIS A 254 -48.63 -31.55 -41.86
N GLY A 255 -49.72 -32.16 -41.38
CA GLY A 255 -50.23 -33.35 -42.04
C GLY A 255 -50.42 -33.03 -43.52
N VAL A 256 -49.84 -33.85 -44.40
CA VAL A 256 -49.73 -33.65 -45.86
C VAL A 256 -51.05 -33.10 -46.45
N GLN A 257 -51.16 -31.78 -46.61
CA GLN A 257 -52.29 -31.12 -47.27
C GLN A 257 -51.72 -30.18 -48.36
N PRO A 258 -52.03 -30.43 -49.65
CA PRO A 258 -51.42 -29.70 -50.76
C PRO A 258 -51.98 -28.30 -51.03
N SER A 259 -52.90 -27.80 -50.20
CA SER A 259 -53.73 -26.63 -50.54
C SER A 259 -53.35 -25.32 -49.84
N ASP A 260 -52.21 -25.25 -49.15
CA ASP A 260 -51.70 -23.98 -48.63
C ASP A 260 -50.24 -23.75 -49.05
N PRO A 261 -49.99 -23.29 -50.29
CA PRO A 261 -48.64 -23.01 -50.78
C PRO A 261 -48.11 -21.65 -50.30
N GLY A 262 -48.84 -20.93 -49.44
CA GLY A 262 -48.69 -19.49 -49.27
C GLY A 262 -47.95 -19.01 -48.01
N ASP A 263 -48.00 -19.73 -46.89
CA ASP A 263 -47.53 -19.21 -45.59
C ASP A 263 -46.26 -19.91 -45.06
N CYS A 264 -45.22 -19.97 -45.91
CA CYS A 264 -43.86 -20.47 -45.61
C CYS A 264 -43.07 -19.63 -44.58
N ASN A 265 -43.76 -18.82 -43.78
CA ASN A 265 -43.19 -17.97 -42.76
C ASN A 265 -43.55 -18.44 -41.35
N SER A 266 -44.00 -19.67 -41.16
CA SER A 266 -44.53 -20.11 -39.87
C SER A 266 -43.67 -21.13 -39.13
N PHE A 267 -43.44 -20.93 -37.83
CA PHE A 267 -42.76 -21.83 -36.90
C PHE A 267 -43.75 -22.78 -36.19
N CYS A 268 -43.29 -23.86 -35.56
CA CYS A 268 -44.12 -24.87 -34.90
C CYS A 268 -43.78 -25.13 -33.43
N ASP A 269 -44.65 -24.71 -32.50
CA ASP A 269 -44.61 -25.15 -31.10
C ASP A 269 -45.96 -25.75 -30.69
N GLY A 270 -45.95 -26.91 -30.03
CA GLY A 270 -47.15 -27.58 -29.52
C GLY A 270 -48.28 -27.84 -30.55
N GLY A 271 -47.94 -28.01 -31.84
CA GLY A 271 -48.93 -28.23 -32.91
C GLY A 271 -49.62 -26.97 -33.44
N LYS A 272 -49.11 -25.76 -33.12
CA LYS A 272 -49.60 -24.49 -33.65
C LYS A 272 -48.56 -23.86 -34.59
N CYS A 273 -49.01 -23.35 -35.73
CA CYS A 273 -48.20 -22.59 -36.67
C CYS A 273 -48.10 -21.11 -36.21
N PHE A 274 -46.89 -20.62 -36.12
CA PHE A 274 -46.53 -19.27 -35.73
C PHE A 274 -45.94 -18.54 -36.93
N ALA A 275 -46.80 -17.93 -37.74
CA ALA A 275 -46.33 -17.06 -38.81
C ALA A 275 -45.51 -15.91 -38.22
N PHE A 276 -44.24 -15.77 -38.62
CA PHE A 276 -43.71 -14.45 -38.89
C PHE A 276 -44.70 -13.85 -39.88
N ASN A 277 -45.40 -12.78 -39.51
CA ASN A 277 -46.02 -11.99 -40.53
C ASN A 277 -44.85 -11.38 -41.34
N CYS A 278 -44.52 -12.10 -42.40
CA CYS A 278 -43.61 -11.74 -43.46
C CYS A 278 -44.39 -11.96 -44.75
N SER A 279 -45.64 -11.48 -44.76
CA SER A 279 -46.27 -11.19 -46.03
C SER A 279 -45.34 -10.26 -46.81
N PRO A 280 -45.32 -10.28 -48.16
CA PRO A 280 -44.73 -9.19 -48.91
C PRO A 280 -45.53 -7.93 -48.60
N LEU A 281 -45.15 -7.21 -47.55
CA LEU A 281 -45.66 -5.89 -47.32
C LEU A 281 -44.91 -4.97 -48.25
N THR A 282 -45.62 -4.65 -49.32
CA THR A 282 -45.37 -3.44 -50.08
C THR A 282 -45.33 -2.26 -49.11
N CYS A 283 -44.29 -1.43 -49.20
CA CYS A 283 -44.48 0.00 -49.05
C CYS A 283 -43.71 0.74 -50.15
N GLY A 284 -44.32 1.58 -50.99
CA GLY A 284 -45.68 2.16 -50.94
C GLY A 284 -46.46 2.00 -52.26
N THR A 285 -46.17 0.95 -53.02
CA THR A 285 -45.84 1.04 -54.47
C THR A 285 -44.81 2.15 -54.65
N SER A 286 -43.55 1.91 -55.00
CA SER A 286 -42.96 0.80 -55.73
C SER A 286 -41.45 0.96 -55.67
N VAL A 287 -40.71 -0.09 -55.31
CA VAL A 287 -39.51 -0.51 -56.06
C VAL A 287 -39.50 -2.04 -56.10
N LYS A 288 -39.34 -2.58 -57.31
CA LYS A 288 -39.13 -4.00 -57.59
C LYS A 288 -37.74 -4.43 -57.06
N GLY A 289 -37.69 -5.53 -56.31
CA GLY A 289 -36.52 -6.41 -56.27
C GLY A 289 -36.06 -6.86 -54.88
N ASN A 290 -36.16 -8.17 -54.60
CA ASN A 290 -35.25 -9.04 -53.83
C ASN A 290 -34.34 -8.53 -52.68
N THR A 291 -34.67 -7.46 -51.93
CA THR A 291 -33.76 -6.93 -50.89
C THR A 291 -34.31 -6.91 -49.46
N GLY A 292 -35.54 -7.37 -49.23
CA GLY A 292 -36.07 -7.73 -47.91
C GLY A 292 -36.02 -6.63 -46.85
N LEU A 293 -37.04 -5.77 -46.77
CA LEU A 293 -37.39 -4.97 -45.60
C LEU A 293 -38.90 -4.63 -45.60
N GLU A 294 -39.50 -4.64 -44.39
CA GLU A 294 -40.58 -3.76 -43.87
C GLU A 294 -41.78 -4.47 -43.19
N GLU A 295 -41.90 -4.30 -41.86
CA GLU A 295 -43.18 -4.29 -41.10
C GLU A 295 -43.11 -3.28 -39.94
N CYS A 296 -44.22 -2.57 -39.69
CA CYS A 296 -44.40 -1.48 -38.71
C CYS A 296 -45.17 -1.94 -37.46
N GLU A 297 -44.80 -1.40 -36.28
CA GLU A 297 -45.72 -1.20 -35.14
C GLU A 297 -45.46 0.20 -34.54
N PRO A 298 -46.48 0.86 -33.95
CA PRO A 298 -46.45 2.30 -33.67
C PRO A 298 -45.70 2.63 -32.37
N GLY A 299 -44.63 3.44 -32.46
CA GLY A 299 -44.23 4.33 -31.35
C GLY A 299 -42.79 4.26 -30.82
N SER A 300 -41.90 3.40 -31.30
CA SER A 300 -40.55 3.25 -30.71
C SER A 300 -39.36 3.71 -31.57
N GLY A 301 -39.56 4.02 -32.85
CA GLY A 301 -38.54 4.69 -33.68
C GLY A 301 -37.22 3.94 -33.89
N VAL A 302 -37.14 2.63 -33.60
CA VAL A 302 -35.98 1.78 -33.90
C VAL A 302 -36.43 0.66 -34.84
N PHE A 303 -35.86 0.63 -36.04
CA PHE A 303 -36.17 -0.33 -37.11
C PHE A 303 -35.26 -1.56 -37.01
N MET A 304 -35.78 -2.79 -37.08
CA MET A 304 -34.99 -4.03 -37.16
C MET A 304 -35.47 -4.88 -38.34
N SER A 305 -34.55 -5.40 -39.15
CA SER A 305 -34.88 -6.33 -40.24
C SER A 305 -35.32 -7.70 -39.69
N THR A 306 -36.00 -8.53 -40.49
CA THR A 306 -36.34 -9.91 -40.11
C THR A 306 -35.10 -10.71 -39.72
N ALA A 307 -33.98 -10.49 -40.42
CA ALA A 307 -32.70 -11.11 -40.11
C ALA A 307 -32.14 -10.64 -38.76
N GLU A 308 -32.21 -9.34 -38.47
CA GLU A 308 -31.80 -8.76 -37.18
C GLU A 308 -32.62 -9.34 -36.03
N CYS A 309 -33.94 -9.40 -36.19
CA CYS A 309 -34.84 -9.96 -35.19
C CYS A 309 -34.52 -11.45 -34.92
N LEU A 310 -34.36 -12.25 -35.98
CA LEU A 310 -34.03 -13.67 -35.85
C LEU A 310 -32.65 -13.88 -35.22
N TYR A 311 -31.64 -13.12 -35.63
CA TYR A 311 -30.28 -13.20 -35.08
C TYR A 311 -30.24 -12.87 -33.59
N GLN A 312 -30.83 -11.76 -33.16
CA GLN A 312 -30.85 -11.38 -31.75
C GLN A 312 -31.58 -12.44 -30.89
N ARG A 313 -32.69 -13.00 -31.38
CA ARG A 313 -33.48 -14.02 -30.66
C ARG A 313 -32.82 -15.40 -30.62
N ALA A 314 -32.33 -15.89 -31.75
CA ALA A 314 -31.89 -17.27 -31.93
C ALA A 314 -30.40 -17.49 -31.59
N VAL A 315 -29.57 -16.45 -31.79
CA VAL A 315 -28.11 -16.53 -31.68
C VAL A 315 -27.62 -15.86 -30.40
N ARG A 316 -27.98 -14.59 -30.16
CA ARG A 316 -27.50 -13.82 -29.00
C ARG A 316 -28.25 -14.03 -27.68
N GLY A 317 -29.31 -14.85 -27.69
CA GLY A 317 -29.99 -15.28 -26.46
C GLY A 317 -30.82 -14.20 -25.75
N PHE A 318 -31.47 -13.30 -26.50
CA PHE A 318 -32.40 -12.31 -25.94
C PHE A 318 -33.58 -12.99 -25.21
N PRO A 319 -33.84 -12.68 -23.93
CA PRO A 319 -34.93 -13.29 -23.14
C PRO A 319 -36.24 -12.50 -23.15
N SER A 320 -36.44 -11.52 -24.04
CA SER A 320 -37.72 -10.80 -24.06
C SER A 320 -38.82 -11.70 -24.61
N VAL A 321 -39.81 -11.95 -23.74
CA VAL A 321 -41.08 -12.62 -24.06
C VAL A 321 -41.87 -11.71 -25.01
N MET A 322 -41.49 -11.66 -26.28
CA MET A 322 -42.33 -11.11 -27.34
C MET A 322 -43.03 -12.26 -28.04
N PRO A 323 -44.37 -12.29 -28.10
CA PRO A 323 -45.09 -13.36 -28.76
C PRO A 323 -44.61 -13.58 -30.21
N PRO A 324 -44.47 -14.85 -30.63
CA PRO A 324 -44.63 -16.06 -29.83
C PRO A 324 -43.39 -16.41 -28.98
N ASP A 325 -43.56 -17.23 -27.95
CA ASP A 325 -42.49 -17.70 -27.05
C ASP A 325 -41.54 -18.69 -27.77
N TRP A 326 -40.23 -18.40 -27.75
CA TRP A 326 -39.18 -19.21 -28.39
C TRP A 326 -38.51 -20.19 -27.43
N SER A 327 -38.91 -20.22 -26.16
CA SER A 327 -38.26 -21.05 -25.13
C SER A 327 -38.38 -22.56 -25.36
N GLY A 328 -39.33 -23.00 -26.21
CA GLY A 328 -39.49 -24.40 -26.63
C GLY A 328 -38.62 -24.84 -27.82
N ILE A 329 -37.93 -23.91 -28.49
CA ILE A 329 -37.21 -24.15 -29.74
C ILE A 329 -35.73 -24.39 -29.46
N VAL A 330 -35.27 -25.62 -29.61
CA VAL A 330 -33.84 -25.96 -29.47
C VAL A 330 -33.19 -26.00 -30.86
N LEU A 331 -32.61 -24.86 -31.27
CA LEU A 331 -31.80 -24.81 -32.48
C LEU A 331 -30.45 -25.50 -32.27
N THR A 332 -30.06 -26.29 -33.25
CA THR A 332 -28.71 -26.86 -33.36
C THR A 332 -27.67 -25.77 -33.56
N THR A 333 -26.41 -26.06 -33.23
CA THR A 333 -25.28 -25.16 -33.50
C THR A 333 -25.20 -24.79 -34.99
N GLN A 334 -25.50 -25.72 -35.89
CA GLN A 334 -25.46 -25.48 -37.33
C GLN A 334 -26.55 -24.50 -37.79
N GLU A 335 -27.77 -24.61 -37.26
CA GLU A 335 -28.85 -23.65 -37.54
C GLU A 335 -28.52 -22.26 -37.02
N LYS A 336 -27.96 -22.16 -35.80
CA LYS A 336 -27.49 -20.87 -35.25
C LYS A 336 -26.39 -20.23 -36.10
N LYS A 337 -25.43 -21.03 -36.58
CA LYS A 337 -24.39 -20.56 -37.50
C LYS A 337 -24.97 -20.08 -38.83
N ALA A 338 -25.95 -20.81 -39.38
CA ALA A 338 -26.63 -20.39 -40.61
C ALA A 338 -27.37 -19.06 -40.42
N ILE A 339 -28.09 -18.89 -39.30
CA ILE A 339 -28.77 -17.62 -38.96
C ILE A 339 -27.75 -16.48 -38.82
N SER A 340 -26.63 -16.69 -38.12
CA SER A 340 -25.57 -15.68 -38.00
C SER A 340 -24.95 -15.33 -39.36
N GLY A 341 -24.66 -16.32 -40.20
CA GLY A 341 -24.13 -16.10 -41.56
C GLY A 341 -25.09 -15.35 -42.47
N TRP A 342 -26.40 -15.56 -42.33
CA TRP A 342 -27.42 -14.78 -43.03
C TRP A 342 -27.51 -13.34 -42.53
N TRP A 343 -27.44 -13.15 -41.22
CA TRP A 343 -27.47 -11.82 -40.63
C TRP A 343 -26.27 -10.98 -41.06
N HIS A 344 -25.07 -11.54 -40.96
CA HIS A 344 -23.83 -10.88 -41.39
C HIS A 344 -23.83 -10.60 -42.91
N SER A 345 -24.40 -11.48 -43.74
CA SER A 345 -24.48 -11.22 -45.19
C SER A 345 -25.35 -10.02 -45.53
N ILE A 346 -26.46 -9.83 -44.81
CA ILE A 346 -27.35 -8.68 -44.98
C ILE A 346 -26.71 -7.41 -44.41
N LYS A 347 -26.05 -7.52 -43.25
CA LYS A 347 -25.29 -6.45 -42.60
C LYS A 347 -24.22 -5.86 -43.51
N ASP A 348 -23.38 -6.72 -44.06
CA ASP A 348 -22.22 -6.31 -44.85
C ASP A 348 -22.65 -5.80 -46.23
N ALA A 349 -23.65 -6.43 -46.86
CA ALA A 349 -24.19 -6.00 -48.16
C ALA A 349 -24.92 -4.65 -48.10
N ASN A 350 -25.43 -4.26 -46.92
CA ASN A 350 -26.14 -3.00 -46.70
C ASN A 350 -25.42 -2.08 -45.70
N ALA A 351 -24.10 -2.21 -45.55
CA ALA A 351 -23.33 -1.46 -44.55
C ALA A 351 -23.50 0.08 -44.61
N ALA A 352 -23.85 0.63 -45.78
CA ALA A 352 -24.15 2.05 -45.96
C ALA A 352 -25.56 2.47 -45.50
N ASN A 353 -26.50 1.52 -45.38
CA ASN A 353 -27.90 1.72 -44.98
C ASN A 353 -28.22 1.13 -43.60
N TRP A 354 -27.25 0.48 -42.96
CA TRP A 354 -27.38 -0.04 -41.60
C TRP A 354 -26.96 1.01 -40.59
N CYS A 355 -27.72 1.11 -39.50
CA CYS A 355 -27.28 1.89 -38.36
C CYS A 355 -25.89 1.40 -37.92
N PRO A 356 -24.93 2.31 -37.66
CA PRO A 356 -23.65 1.91 -37.10
C PRO A 356 -23.87 1.09 -35.83
N ALA A 357 -22.93 0.19 -35.52
CA ALA A 357 -22.96 -0.54 -34.26
C ALA A 357 -23.27 0.45 -33.13
N PRO A 358 -24.24 0.14 -32.24
CA PRO A 358 -24.63 1.08 -31.21
C PRO A 358 -23.37 1.51 -30.46
N PRO A 359 -23.18 2.82 -30.23
CA PRO A 359 -21.99 3.31 -29.55
C PRO A 359 -21.83 2.57 -28.23
N GLN A 360 -20.58 2.36 -27.84
CA GLN A 360 -20.26 1.75 -26.54
C GLN A 360 -20.95 2.54 -25.43
N ILE A 361 -21.74 1.86 -24.62
CA ILE A 361 -22.48 2.46 -23.53
C ILE A 361 -21.51 2.72 -22.39
N SER A 362 -21.35 3.99 -22.00
CA SER A 362 -20.55 4.35 -20.83
C SER A 362 -21.32 4.04 -19.55
N TYR A 363 -20.75 3.21 -18.67
CA TYR A 363 -21.38 2.95 -17.38
C TYR A 363 -21.55 4.22 -16.56
N SER A 364 -20.49 5.03 -16.46
CA SER A 364 -20.48 6.24 -15.65
C SER A 364 -21.43 7.32 -16.18
N GLN A 365 -21.52 7.46 -17.51
CA GLN A 365 -22.27 8.54 -18.15
C GLN A 365 -23.71 8.17 -18.51
N GLN A 366 -24.02 6.89 -18.76
CA GLN A 366 -25.32 6.46 -19.29
C GLN A 366 -26.05 5.49 -18.37
N VAL A 367 -25.35 4.58 -17.67
CA VAL A 367 -26.00 3.57 -16.82
C VAL A 367 -26.17 4.05 -15.38
N GLN A 368 -25.13 4.64 -14.78
CA GLN A 368 -25.19 5.15 -13.41
C GLN A 368 -26.29 6.22 -13.20
N PRO A 369 -26.55 7.15 -14.14
CA PRO A 369 -27.65 8.09 -14.00
C PRO A 369 -29.02 7.41 -13.90
N ILE A 370 -29.22 6.26 -14.54
CA ILE A 370 -30.46 5.47 -14.45
C ILE A 370 -30.63 4.95 -13.01
N TRP A 371 -29.56 4.44 -12.40
CA TRP A 371 -29.58 4.05 -10.98
C TRP A 371 -29.88 5.20 -10.05
N ASN A 372 -29.25 6.36 -10.29
CA ASN A 372 -29.47 7.57 -9.50
C ASN A 372 -30.92 8.05 -9.56
N LYS A 373 -31.57 7.87 -10.73
CA LYS A 373 -32.95 8.30 -10.96
C LYS A 373 -33.97 7.32 -10.36
N TRP A 374 -33.78 6.03 -10.57
CA TRP A 374 -34.82 5.02 -10.30
C TRP A 374 -34.58 4.18 -9.05
N CYS A 375 -33.34 4.08 -8.58
CA CYS A 375 -32.96 3.02 -7.64
C CYS A 375 -32.36 3.53 -6.33
N THR A 376 -31.48 4.54 -6.36
CA THR A 376 -30.67 4.97 -5.21
C THR A 376 -31.48 5.47 -4.01
N ASN A 377 -32.71 5.95 -4.22
CA ASN A 377 -33.60 6.34 -3.11
C ASN A 377 -33.89 5.17 -2.14
N CYS A 378 -33.96 3.94 -2.65
CA CYS A 378 -34.14 2.73 -1.84
C CYS A 378 -32.87 1.87 -1.75
N HIS A 379 -32.00 1.96 -2.76
CA HIS A 379 -30.75 1.23 -2.91
C HIS A 379 -29.52 2.14 -2.73
N GLY A 380 -29.58 3.05 -1.76
CA GLY A 380 -28.45 3.91 -1.35
C GLY A 380 -27.58 3.25 -0.28
N VAL A 381 -26.92 4.06 0.55
CA VAL A 381 -25.99 3.59 1.61
C VAL A 381 -26.69 2.69 2.65
N GLN A 382 -27.99 2.85 2.83
CA GLN A 382 -28.79 2.12 3.82
C GLN A 382 -29.62 0.96 3.23
N GLY A 383 -29.55 0.74 1.92
CA GLY A 383 -30.22 -0.38 1.25
C GLY A 383 -29.36 -1.65 1.25
N GLY A 384 -29.97 -2.84 1.36
CA GLY A 384 -29.26 -4.12 1.31
C GLY A 384 -28.45 -4.38 0.02
N LEU A 385 -28.64 -3.55 -1.01
CA LEU A 385 -27.77 -3.39 -2.18
C LEU A 385 -27.53 -1.89 -2.38
N ASN A 386 -26.27 -1.47 -2.39
CA ASN A 386 -25.86 -0.07 -2.57
C ASN A 386 -25.49 0.21 -4.04
N LEU A 387 -26.26 1.07 -4.68
CA LEU A 387 -26.15 1.47 -6.09
C LEU A 387 -25.68 2.92 -6.27
N SER A 388 -25.10 3.52 -5.23
CA SER A 388 -24.45 4.84 -5.32
C SER A 388 -23.24 4.80 -6.27
N SER A 389 -22.97 5.92 -6.94
CA SER A 389 -22.02 6.05 -8.05
C SER A 389 -20.60 5.54 -7.79
N ALA A 390 -20.12 5.56 -6.55
CA ALA A 390 -18.78 5.08 -6.21
C ALA A 390 -18.67 3.55 -6.13
N VAL A 391 -19.76 2.83 -5.85
CA VAL A 391 -19.73 1.41 -5.45
C VAL A 391 -20.63 0.51 -6.28
N SER A 392 -21.58 1.09 -7.01
CA SER A 392 -22.62 0.38 -7.77
C SER A 392 -22.08 -0.67 -8.74
N TYR A 393 -21.05 -0.34 -9.53
CA TYR A 393 -20.49 -1.26 -10.52
C TYR A 393 -19.96 -2.53 -9.85
N ASN A 394 -19.11 -2.35 -8.84
CA ASN A 394 -18.48 -3.43 -8.11
C ASN A 394 -19.52 -4.26 -7.32
N ASN A 395 -20.66 -3.67 -6.97
CA ASN A 395 -21.76 -4.36 -6.30
C ASN A 395 -22.68 -5.13 -7.27
N LEU A 396 -22.63 -4.85 -8.58
CA LEU A 396 -23.50 -5.43 -9.60
C LEU A 396 -22.79 -6.48 -10.46
N VAL A 397 -21.65 -6.13 -11.06
CA VAL A 397 -21.02 -6.94 -12.11
C VAL A 397 -20.26 -8.10 -11.50
N ASN A 398 -20.52 -9.32 -11.98
CA ASN A 398 -19.92 -10.57 -11.52
C ASN A 398 -20.16 -10.93 -10.03
N VAL A 399 -21.04 -10.21 -9.35
CA VAL A 399 -21.45 -10.48 -7.96
C VAL A 399 -22.60 -11.48 -7.93
N ASN A 400 -22.52 -12.51 -7.08
CA ASN A 400 -23.63 -13.46 -6.90
C ASN A 400 -24.89 -12.74 -6.42
N SER A 401 -26.04 -13.10 -6.99
CA SER A 401 -27.30 -12.56 -6.52
C SER A 401 -27.65 -13.14 -5.16
N THR A 402 -28.30 -12.33 -4.32
CA THR A 402 -28.71 -12.76 -2.97
C THR A 402 -29.89 -13.72 -3.03
N CYS A 403 -30.69 -13.67 -4.09
CA CYS A 403 -31.86 -14.52 -4.28
C CYS A 403 -31.54 -15.89 -4.87
N ASN A 404 -30.49 -15.98 -5.70
CA ASN A 404 -30.01 -17.24 -6.25
C ASN A 404 -28.49 -17.17 -6.42
N SER A 405 -27.76 -17.90 -5.59
CA SER A 405 -26.29 -17.91 -5.60
C SER A 405 -25.69 -18.46 -6.90
N LEU A 406 -26.47 -19.18 -7.72
CA LEU A 406 -26.07 -19.69 -9.02
C LEU A 406 -26.17 -18.66 -10.15
N VAL A 407 -26.79 -17.50 -9.89
CA VAL A 407 -26.93 -16.43 -10.90
C VAL A 407 -26.31 -15.13 -10.41
N LYS A 408 -25.62 -14.41 -11.31
CA LYS A 408 -25.02 -13.12 -10.98
C LYS A 408 -26.07 -12.01 -11.02
N ARG A 409 -25.80 -10.92 -10.29
CA ARG A 409 -26.59 -9.68 -10.36
C ARG A 409 -26.52 -9.12 -11.78
N VAL A 410 -25.32 -8.99 -12.32
CA VAL A 410 -25.05 -8.77 -13.75
C VAL A 410 -24.01 -9.78 -14.22
N THR A 411 -24.35 -10.52 -15.26
CA THR A 411 -23.45 -11.38 -16.03
C THR A 411 -23.10 -10.63 -17.32
N PRO A 412 -21.84 -10.17 -17.51
CA PRO A 412 -21.37 -9.59 -18.76
C PRO A 412 -21.78 -10.43 -19.98
N GLY A 413 -22.30 -9.77 -21.02
CA GLY A 413 -22.71 -10.40 -22.28
C GLY A 413 -24.04 -11.17 -22.23
N ASN A 414 -24.66 -11.35 -21.06
CA ASN A 414 -25.81 -12.24 -20.93
C ASN A 414 -26.90 -11.66 -20.02
N THR A 415 -27.92 -11.07 -20.65
CA THR A 415 -29.09 -10.50 -19.97
C THR A 415 -29.97 -11.58 -19.34
N ALA A 416 -30.09 -12.76 -19.97
CA ALA A 416 -30.82 -13.89 -19.40
C ALA A 416 -30.17 -14.39 -18.10
N ALA A 417 -28.84 -14.40 -18.00
CA ALA A 417 -28.09 -14.76 -16.80
C ALA A 417 -27.90 -13.59 -15.81
N SER A 418 -28.58 -12.46 -16.01
CA SER A 418 -28.45 -11.26 -15.15
C SER A 418 -29.71 -11.04 -14.32
N MET A 419 -29.67 -11.27 -13.01
CA MET A 419 -30.82 -11.01 -12.12
C MET A 419 -31.32 -9.56 -12.19
N LEU A 420 -30.42 -8.60 -12.40
CA LEU A 420 -30.77 -7.20 -12.57
C LEU A 420 -31.71 -7.01 -13.76
N TRP A 421 -31.34 -7.56 -14.93
CA TRP A 421 -32.16 -7.50 -16.15
C TRP A 421 -33.54 -8.10 -15.91
N ARG A 422 -33.60 -9.29 -15.31
CA ARG A 422 -34.87 -9.98 -15.02
C ARG A 422 -35.83 -9.14 -14.19
N LYS A 423 -35.31 -8.40 -13.20
CA LYS A 423 -36.11 -7.51 -12.35
C LYS A 423 -36.56 -6.24 -13.07
N ILE A 424 -35.70 -5.63 -13.89
CA ILE A 424 -36.04 -4.38 -14.59
C ILE A 424 -36.93 -4.59 -15.82
N ALA A 425 -36.81 -5.75 -16.46
CA ALA A 425 -37.65 -6.18 -17.59
C ALA A 425 -38.93 -6.92 -17.14
N ASN A 426 -39.16 -7.03 -15.82
CA ASN A 426 -40.34 -7.68 -15.24
C ASN A 426 -40.61 -9.12 -15.75
N THR A 427 -39.56 -9.85 -16.10
CA THR A 427 -39.64 -11.25 -16.57
C THR A 427 -40.33 -12.18 -15.57
N SER A 428 -40.88 -13.31 -16.03
CA SER A 428 -41.58 -14.28 -15.18
C SER A 428 -40.66 -14.98 -14.18
N ASP A 429 -39.39 -15.13 -14.51
CA ASP A 429 -38.35 -15.83 -13.72
C ASP A 429 -37.52 -14.88 -12.84
N LYS A 430 -37.95 -13.62 -12.69
CA LYS A 430 -37.35 -12.67 -11.75
C LYS A 430 -37.57 -13.12 -10.30
N CYS A 431 -36.62 -12.80 -9.43
CA CYS A 431 -36.84 -12.93 -7.99
C CYS A 431 -37.52 -11.69 -7.40
N GLY A 432 -38.64 -11.92 -6.71
CA GLY A 432 -39.41 -10.88 -6.03
C GLY A 432 -40.08 -9.90 -6.99
N SER A 433 -40.36 -8.70 -6.50
CA SER A 433 -41.00 -7.66 -7.31
C SER A 433 -40.09 -7.11 -8.40
N ALA A 434 -40.71 -6.66 -9.50
CA ALA A 434 -40.04 -5.87 -10.53
C ALA A 434 -39.49 -4.56 -9.95
N MET A 435 -38.42 -4.04 -10.55
CA MET A 435 -37.77 -2.82 -10.11
C MET A 435 -37.60 -1.84 -11.28
N PRO A 436 -37.73 -0.52 -11.06
CA PRO A 436 -38.26 0.12 -9.85
C PRO A 436 -39.70 -0.34 -9.54
N LEU A 437 -40.21 -0.04 -8.34
CA LEU A 437 -41.55 -0.45 -7.86
C LEU A 437 -42.67 0.36 -8.56
N VAL A 438 -42.71 0.26 -9.87
CA VAL A 438 -43.69 0.83 -10.78
C VAL A 438 -44.34 -0.32 -11.56
N PRO A 439 -45.61 -0.19 -11.99
CA PRO A 439 -46.26 -1.22 -12.78
C PRO A 439 -45.41 -1.58 -14.01
N GLY A 440 -45.00 -2.86 -14.11
CA GLY A 440 -44.19 -3.35 -15.21
C GLY A 440 -42.68 -3.12 -15.11
N GLY A 441 -42.17 -2.50 -14.04
CA GLY A 441 -40.74 -2.24 -13.85
C GLY A 441 -40.17 -1.16 -14.78
N LEU A 442 -38.85 -1.12 -14.93
CA LEU A 442 -38.18 -0.07 -15.71
C LEU A 442 -38.57 -0.14 -17.19
N ILE A 443 -38.72 -1.35 -17.73
CA ILE A 443 -39.08 -1.55 -19.13
C ILE A 443 -40.41 -0.89 -19.50
N SER A 444 -41.36 -0.83 -18.57
CA SER A 444 -42.64 -0.16 -18.78
C SER A 444 -42.59 1.33 -18.46
N ALA A 445 -41.84 1.74 -17.43
CA ALA A 445 -41.75 3.15 -17.05
C ALA A 445 -40.84 3.98 -17.96
N SER A 446 -39.82 3.37 -18.54
CA SER A 446 -38.85 4.02 -19.43
C SER A 446 -38.17 2.99 -20.34
N PRO A 447 -38.82 2.62 -21.46
CA PRO A 447 -38.29 1.63 -22.40
C PRO A 447 -36.89 1.98 -22.93
N SER A 448 -36.60 3.26 -23.15
CA SER A 448 -35.31 3.73 -23.65
C SER A 448 -34.18 3.60 -22.63
N GLU A 449 -34.45 3.86 -21.35
CA GLU A 449 -33.46 3.66 -20.27
C GLU A 449 -33.25 2.16 -20.00
N ALA A 450 -34.30 1.34 -20.09
CA ALA A 450 -34.17 -0.11 -20.03
C ALA A 450 -33.28 -0.65 -21.17
N ALA A 451 -33.49 -0.17 -22.41
CA ALA A 451 -32.67 -0.55 -23.56
C ALA A 451 -31.18 -0.17 -23.38
N LEU A 452 -30.87 0.97 -22.76
CA LEU A 452 -29.48 1.34 -22.46
C LEU A 452 -28.81 0.35 -21.48
N VAL A 453 -29.53 -0.09 -20.44
CA VAL A 453 -29.02 -1.10 -19.51
C VAL A 453 -28.84 -2.45 -20.20
N GLU A 454 -29.80 -2.85 -21.05
CA GLU A 454 -29.71 -4.07 -21.84
C GLU A 454 -28.46 -4.09 -22.70
N GLN A 455 -28.26 -3.01 -23.48
CA GLN A 455 -27.12 -2.87 -24.38
C GLN A 455 -25.80 -2.83 -23.62
N TRP A 456 -25.74 -2.15 -22.48
CA TRP A 456 -24.56 -2.18 -21.63
C TRP A 456 -24.22 -3.60 -21.16
N ILE A 457 -25.21 -4.39 -20.69
CA ILE A 457 -24.99 -5.78 -20.29
C ILE A 457 -24.45 -6.58 -21.48
N LEU A 458 -25.07 -6.47 -22.65
CA LEU A 458 -24.70 -7.19 -23.87
C LEU A 458 -23.32 -6.77 -24.41
N GLN A 459 -22.89 -5.54 -24.18
CA GLN A 459 -21.55 -5.05 -24.53
C GLN A 459 -20.46 -5.48 -23.53
N GLY A 460 -20.77 -6.42 -22.63
CA GLY A 460 -19.82 -6.93 -21.64
C GLY A 460 -19.83 -6.17 -20.32
N ALA A 461 -20.87 -5.37 -20.05
CA ALA A 461 -21.05 -4.63 -18.81
C ALA A 461 -19.81 -3.82 -18.39
N LEU A 462 -19.20 -3.08 -19.33
CA LEU A 462 -17.91 -2.39 -19.15
C LEU A 462 -17.96 -1.28 -18.08
N LYS A 463 -16.82 -1.01 -17.44
CA LYS A 463 -16.60 0.12 -16.51
C LYS A 463 -15.81 1.25 -17.18
N ASN A 464 -16.37 1.82 -18.24
CA ASN A 464 -15.76 2.80 -19.13
C ASN A 464 -16.14 4.26 -18.82
#